data_AF-A0A8S3RBV4-F1
#
_entry.id   AF-A0A8S3RBV4-F1
#
_cell.length_a   1.000
_cell.length_b   1.000
_cell.length_c   1.000
_cell.angle_alpha   90.00
_cell.angle_beta   90.00
_cell.angle_gamma   90.00
#
_symmetry.space_group_name_H-M   'P 1'
#
loop_
_entity.id
_entity.type
_entity.pdbx_description
1 polymer ?
#
loop_
_entity_poly.entity_id
_entity_poly.type
_entity_poly.pdbx_seq_one_letter_code
_entity_poly.pdbx_strand_id
1 'polypeptide(L)'
;MATQAPTPIQSSVSADLERELREIQTSSHTGQQGNLDDNKKRWLVVGICLHDILSPSLRIYVDPVVKTLYNALKRSDQIDIQTQTKYLRKYAFDETCDSSALLGMINKIDKFPLIVQTAANDVRSTLRNEWAHCNFLVWDDVKYVQSLQLIEDLIYILNLNAADEKQMIGELQKWRKNGTSFLQGYTISFELVNEIRQKLQVLVEYAEVISKTADIEFGKVHELLVDVAGNA
;
A
#
# COMPACT_ATOMS: atom_id res chain seq x y z
N MET A 1 -18.32 63.30 8.10
CA MET A 1 -18.13 61.86 8.44
C MET A 1 -17.34 61.26 7.28
N ALA A 2 -16.14 60.76 7.54
CA ALA A 2 -15.18 60.35 6.52
C ALA A 2 -15.52 58.95 5.97
N THR A 3 -15.79 58.87 4.66
CA THR A 3 -16.07 57.61 3.96
C THR A 3 -14.76 57.03 3.45
N GLN A 4 -14.35 55.86 3.97
CA GLN A 4 -13.17 55.12 3.50
C GLN A 4 -13.42 54.53 2.11
N ALA A 5 -12.46 54.73 1.20
CA ALA A 5 -12.41 54.05 -0.09
C ALA A 5 -12.05 52.55 0.10
N PRO A 6 -12.58 51.64 -0.73
CA PRO A 6 -12.29 50.22 -0.61
C PRO A 6 -10.83 49.95 -1.00
N THR A 7 -10.12 49.23 -0.14
CA THR A 7 -8.72 48.85 -0.32
C THR A 7 -8.61 47.80 -1.44
N PRO A 8 -7.65 47.91 -2.38
CA PRO A 8 -7.43 46.86 -3.37
C PRO A 8 -6.87 45.62 -2.66
N ILE A 9 -7.54 44.48 -2.82
CA ILE A 9 -7.04 43.19 -2.34
C ILE A 9 -5.77 42.87 -3.15
N GLN A 10 -4.61 43.07 -2.53
CA GLN A 10 -3.33 42.68 -3.11
C GLN A 10 -3.28 41.16 -3.27
N SER A 11 -2.91 40.73 -4.48
CA SER A 11 -2.73 39.34 -4.92
C SER A 11 -1.56 38.64 -4.18
N SER A 12 -1.76 38.28 -2.93
CA SER A 12 -0.80 37.50 -2.14
C SER A 12 -0.57 36.08 -2.66
N VAL A 13 -1.34 35.63 -3.65
CA VAL A 13 -1.31 34.25 -4.15
C VAL A 13 -0.16 33.97 -5.14
N SER A 14 0.47 35.00 -5.74
CA SER A 14 1.46 34.80 -6.81
C SER A 14 2.88 34.44 -6.30
N ALA A 15 3.33 35.08 -5.22
CA ALA A 15 4.72 34.94 -4.76
C ALA A 15 5.00 33.60 -4.04
N ASP A 16 4.01 33.07 -3.30
CA ASP A 16 4.13 31.78 -2.62
C ASP A 16 4.10 30.62 -3.62
N LEU A 17 3.28 30.71 -4.67
CA LEU A 17 3.26 29.74 -5.77
C LEU A 17 4.59 29.73 -6.54
N GLU A 18 5.16 30.90 -6.83
CA GLU A 18 6.49 30.96 -7.44
C GLU A 18 7.60 30.41 -6.54
N ARG A 19 7.46 30.52 -5.21
CA ARG A 19 8.40 29.93 -4.24
C ARG A 19 8.29 28.40 -4.24
N GLU A 20 7.08 27.86 -4.17
CA GLU A 20 6.82 26.42 -4.28
C GLU A 20 7.31 25.86 -5.62
N LEU A 21 7.11 26.59 -6.73
CA LEU A 21 7.61 26.20 -8.05
C LEU A 21 9.14 26.13 -8.11
N ARG A 22 9.84 27.07 -7.46
CA ARG A 22 11.31 27.05 -7.36
C ARG A 22 11.81 25.90 -6.47
N GLU A 23 11.12 25.61 -5.36
CA GLU A 23 11.42 24.47 -4.49
C GLU A 23 11.22 23.12 -5.19
N ILE A 24 10.20 22.99 -6.04
CA ILE A 24 9.98 21.78 -6.85
C ILE A 24 11.09 21.61 -7.91
N GLN A 25 11.54 22.71 -8.53
CA GLN A 25 12.61 22.68 -9.54
C GLN A 25 13.99 22.33 -8.96
N THR A 26 14.32 22.85 -7.77
CA THR A 26 15.58 22.53 -7.08
C THR A 26 15.58 21.11 -6.51
N SER A 27 14.42 20.59 -6.10
CA SER A 27 14.26 19.20 -5.66
C SER A 27 14.40 18.18 -6.80
N SER A 28 14.30 18.62 -8.06
CA SER A 28 14.29 17.75 -9.25
C SER A 28 15.67 17.52 -9.89
N HIS A 29 16.76 18.07 -9.31
CA HIS A 29 18.13 17.95 -9.84
C HIS A 29 19.03 16.94 -9.09
N THR A 30 18.47 15.78 -8.71
CA THR A 30 19.23 14.52 -8.57
C THR A 30 18.48 13.42 -9.30
N GLY A 31 18.82 13.22 -10.57
CA GLY A 31 18.29 12.14 -11.40
C GLY A 31 18.68 10.78 -10.82
N GLN A 32 17.75 10.14 -10.11
CA GLN A 32 17.63 8.69 -9.81
C GLN A 32 16.63 8.38 -8.67
N GLN A 33 15.93 9.36 -8.09
CA GLN A 33 14.89 9.09 -7.08
C GLN A 33 13.51 8.94 -7.73
N GLY A 34 13.05 7.69 -7.92
CA GLY A 34 11.65 7.46 -8.26
C GLY A 34 11.28 6.02 -8.57
N ASN A 35 12.23 5.21 -9.04
CA ASN A 35 12.00 3.80 -9.33
C ASN A 35 12.78 2.92 -8.34
N LEU A 36 12.11 1.98 -7.69
CA LEU A 36 12.78 0.97 -6.87
C LEU A 36 13.74 0.19 -7.76
N ASP A 37 14.94 -0.11 -7.24
CA ASP A 37 15.84 -1.08 -7.89
C ASP A 37 15.14 -2.44 -8.03
N ASP A 38 15.43 -3.19 -9.10
CA ASP A 38 14.69 -4.41 -9.41
C ASP A 38 14.84 -5.48 -8.32
N ASN A 39 15.99 -5.56 -7.65
CA ASN A 39 16.13 -6.49 -6.53
C ASN A 39 15.28 -6.07 -5.33
N LYS A 40 15.14 -4.76 -5.08
CA LYS A 40 14.22 -4.23 -4.07
C LYS A 40 12.77 -4.56 -4.42
N LYS A 41 12.40 -4.47 -5.70
CA LYS A 41 11.05 -4.88 -6.17
C LYS A 41 10.80 -6.35 -5.90
N ARG A 42 11.72 -7.23 -6.30
CA ARG A 42 11.62 -8.68 -6.07
C ARG A 42 11.48 -9.01 -4.58
N TRP A 43 12.31 -8.41 -3.73
CA TRP A 43 12.19 -8.54 -2.26
C TRP A 43 10.82 -8.12 -1.75
N LEU A 44 10.28 -7.00 -2.26
CA LEU A 44 8.97 -6.49 -1.85
C LEU A 44 7.83 -7.39 -2.33
N VAL A 45 7.84 -7.86 -3.58
CA VAL A 45 6.84 -8.81 -4.10
C VAL A 45 6.82 -10.09 -3.26
N VAL A 46 7.99 -10.62 -2.92
CA VAL A 46 8.09 -11.81 -2.07
C VAL A 46 7.51 -11.54 -0.68
N GLY A 47 7.77 -10.37 -0.10
CA GLY A 47 7.17 -9.95 1.16
C GLY A 47 5.64 -9.89 1.11
N ILE A 48 5.10 -9.34 0.03
CA ILE A 48 3.65 -9.33 -0.22
C ILE A 48 3.12 -10.77 -0.31
N CYS A 49 3.78 -11.66 -1.05
CA CYS A 49 3.36 -13.06 -1.14
C CYS A 49 3.42 -13.78 0.22
N LEU A 50 4.41 -13.48 1.07
CA LEU A 50 4.50 -14.01 2.44
C LEU A 50 3.32 -13.55 3.32
N HIS A 51 2.85 -12.32 3.14
CA HIS A 51 1.77 -11.75 3.94
C HIS A 51 0.39 -12.08 3.38
N ASP A 52 0.14 -11.77 2.11
CA ASP A 52 -1.19 -11.78 1.50
C ASP A 52 -1.60 -13.17 0.97
N ILE A 53 -0.65 -14.08 0.80
CA ILE A 53 -0.91 -15.42 0.25
C ILE A 53 -0.56 -16.50 1.27
N LEU A 54 0.70 -16.53 1.71
CA LEU A 54 1.17 -17.59 2.59
C LEU A 54 0.52 -17.51 3.98
N SER A 55 0.41 -16.32 4.58
CA SER A 55 -0.18 -16.20 5.93
C SER A 55 -1.64 -16.68 5.96
N PRO A 56 -2.55 -16.27 5.04
CA PRO A 56 -3.90 -16.83 4.96
C PRO A 56 -3.92 -18.35 4.76
N SER A 57 -3.10 -18.88 3.84
CA SER A 57 -3.01 -20.32 3.57
C SER A 57 -2.65 -21.10 4.84
N LEU A 58 -1.65 -20.63 5.57
CA LEU A 58 -1.22 -21.23 6.83
C LEU A 58 -2.30 -21.10 7.92
N ARG A 59 -3.03 -19.98 8.02
CA ARG A 59 -4.11 -19.82 9.00
C ARG A 59 -5.23 -20.83 8.76
N ILE A 60 -5.66 -21.00 7.52
CA ILE A 60 -6.69 -21.98 7.13
C ILE A 60 -6.29 -23.39 7.56
N TYR A 61 -5.01 -23.72 7.38
CA TYR A 61 -4.48 -25.04 7.72
C TYR A 61 -4.25 -25.26 9.23
N VAL A 62 -3.64 -24.29 9.92
CA VAL A 62 -3.18 -24.42 11.31
C VAL A 62 -4.33 -24.31 12.31
N ASP A 63 -5.29 -23.41 12.06
CA ASP A 63 -6.40 -23.11 12.96
C ASP A 63 -7.20 -24.35 13.41
N PRO A 64 -7.67 -25.25 12.52
CA PRO A 64 -8.44 -26.43 12.94
C PRO A 64 -7.61 -27.42 13.77
N VAL A 65 -6.32 -27.58 13.46
CA VAL A 65 -5.41 -28.48 14.20
C VAL A 65 -5.19 -27.95 15.61
N VAL A 66 -4.88 -26.67 15.73
CA VAL A 66 -4.62 -26.05 17.05
C VAL A 66 -5.89 -25.97 17.88
N LYS A 67 -7.05 -25.66 17.28
CA LYS A 67 -8.34 -25.73 17.98
C LYS A 67 -8.62 -27.12 18.53
N THR A 68 -8.31 -28.17 17.77
CA THR A 68 -8.48 -29.55 18.22
C THR A 68 -7.57 -29.87 19.40
N LEU A 69 -6.29 -29.49 19.30
CA LEU A 69 -5.32 -29.67 20.38
C LEU A 69 -5.72 -28.90 21.65
N TYR A 70 -6.10 -27.63 21.50
CA TYR A 70 -6.56 -26.78 22.60
C TYR A 70 -7.78 -27.40 23.30
N ASN A 71 -8.77 -27.87 22.54
CA ASN A 71 -9.96 -28.50 23.11
C ASN A 71 -9.64 -29.82 23.82
N ALA A 72 -8.65 -30.59 23.35
CA ALA A 72 -8.20 -31.80 24.05
C ALA A 72 -7.56 -31.45 25.40
N LEU A 73 -6.62 -30.50 25.41
CA LEU A 73 -5.94 -30.02 26.61
C LEU A 73 -6.90 -29.35 27.60
N LYS A 74 -7.90 -28.63 27.10
CA LYS A 74 -8.98 -28.06 27.92
C LYS A 74 -9.75 -29.14 28.66
N ARG A 75 -9.99 -30.30 28.04
CA ARG A 75 -10.70 -31.42 28.68
C ARG A 75 -9.82 -32.19 29.66
N SER A 76 -8.54 -32.41 29.36
CA SER A 76 -7.64 -33.18 30.22
C SER A 76 -7.08 -32.37 31.38
N ASP A 77 -6.56 -31.17 31.09
CA ASP A 77 -5.70 -30.40 32.00
C ASP A 77 -6.33 -29.07 32.42
N GLN A 78 -7.54 -28.79 31.95
CA GLN A 78 -8.28 -27.55 32.23
C GLN A 78 -7.41 -26.31 31.96
N ILE A 79 -6.67 -26.32 30.84
CA ILE A 79 -5.72 -25.22 30.51
C ILE A 79 -6.41 -23.84 30.41
N ASP A 80 -7.72 -23.82 30.16
CA ASP A 80 -8.52 -22.60 30.04
C ASP A 80 -8.75 -21.88 31.38
N ILE A 81 -8.50 -22.54 32.51
CA ILE A 81 -8.54 -21.92 33.85
C ILE A 81 -7.14 -21.60 34.40
N GLN A 82 -6.06 -22.03 33.73
CA GLN A 82 -4.68 -21.83 34.19
C GLN A 82 -4.16 -20.39 33.97
N THR A 83 -4.76 -19.64 33.06
CA THR A 83 -4.41 -18.23 32.78
C THR A 83 -5.61 -17.32 33.01
N GLN A 84 -5.37 -16.10 33.51
CA GLN A 84 -6.46 -15.11 33.67
C GLN A 84 -7.15 -14.89 32.31
N THR A 85 -8.47 -15.03 32.28
CA THR A 85 -9.34 -15.01 31.09
C THR A 85 -9.14 -13.81 30.16
N LYS A 86 -8.60 -12.70 30.69
CA LYS A 86 -8.26 -11.49 29.93
C LYS A 86 -7.10 -11.65 28.94
N TYR A 87 -6.29 -12.71 29.03
CA TYR A 87 -5.12 -12.92 28.16
C TYR A 87 -5.37 -13.90 27.00
N LEU A 88 -6.45 -14.68 27.03
CA LEU A 88 -6.84 -15.55 25.92
C LEU A 88 -7.70 -14.76 24.94
N ARG A 89 -7.09 -14.24 23.87
CA ARG A 89 -7.85 -13.68 22.73
C ARG A 89 -8.73 -14.78 22.15
N LYS A 90 -10.01 -14.48 21.95
CA LYS A 90 -11.00 -15.39 21.33
C LYS A 90 -10.57 -15.91 19.95
N TYR A 91 -9.66 -15.20 19.28
CA TYR A 91 -9.11 -15.53 17.97
C TYR A 91 -7.58 -15.43 18.02
N ALA A 92 -6.90 -16.55 18.28
CA ALA A 92 -5.42 -16.58 18.29
C ALA A 92 -4.82 -16.52 16.86
N PHE A 93 -5.63 -16.78 15.84
CA PHE A 93 -5.24 -16.87 14.42
C PHE A 93 -5.93 -15.80 13.55
N ASP A 94 -6.08 -14.59 14.08
CA ASP A 94 -6.62 -13.47 13.31
C ASP A 94 -5.58 -12.89 12.33
N GLU A 95 -5.93 -11.80 11.65
CA GLU A 95 -5.10 -11.15 10.64
C GLU A 95 -3.72 -10.67 11.17
N THR A 96 -3.56 -10.57 12.49
CA THR A 96 -2.29 -10.18 13.13
C THR A 96 -1.32 -11.36 13.31
N CYS A 97 -1.78 -12.60 13.09
CA CYS A 97 -0.93 -13.79 13.19
C CYS A 97 -0.08 -13.93 11.92
N ASP A 98 1.17 -13.49 11.97
CA ASP A 98 2.08 -13.53 10.82
C ASP A 98 2.55 -14.95 10.45
N SER A 99 3.04 -15.10 9.22
CA SER A 99 3.57 -16.38 8.72
C SER A 99 4.70 -16.95 9.57
N SER A 100 5.47 -16.15 10.30
CA SER A 100 6.57 -16.63 11.10
C SER A 100 6.14 -17.38 12.35
N ALA A 101 5.08 -16.90 12.99
CA ALA A 101 4.45 -17.57 14.11
C ALA A 101 3.83 -18.88 13.62
N LEU A 102 3.08 -18.84 12.51
CA LEU A 102 2.41 -20.01 11.94
C LEU A 102 3.39 -21.11 11.52
N LEU A 103 4.46 -20.76 10.79
CA LEU A 103 5.53 -21.70 10.43
C LEU A 103 6.23 -22.26 11.67
N GLY A 104 6.41 -21.42 12.70
CA GLY A 104 6.95 -21.85 13.99
C GLY A 104 6.05 -22.87 14.69
N MET A 105 4.73 -22.68 14.67
CA MET A 105 3.77 -23.61 15.25
C MET A 105 3.76 -24.94 14.51
N ILE A 106 3.78 -24.93 13.18
CA ILE A 106 3.86 -26.16 12.37
C ILE A 106 5.07 -27.00 12.79
N ASN A 107 6.24 -26.38 12.93
CA ASN A 107 7.48 -27.10 13.23
C ASN A 107 7.64 -27.52 14.71
N LYS A 108 6.76 -27.06 15.61
CA LYS A 108 6.85 -27.34 17.05
C LYS A 108 5.73 -28.24 17.55
N ILE A 109 4.61 -28.32 16.83
CA ILE A 109 3.46 -29.15 17.20
C ILE A 109 3.58 -30.49 16.46
N ASP A 110 3.68 -31.55 17.23
CA ASP A 110 3.83 -32.94 16.77
C ASP A 110 2.63 -33.47 15.95
N LYS A 111 1.47 -32.81 16.03
CA LYS A 111 0.27 -33.15 15.26
C LYS A 111 0.37 -32.85 13.77
N PHE A 112 1.34 -32.04 13.34
CA PHE A 112 1.52 -31.77 11.91
C PHE A 112 2.32 -32.88 11.22
N PRO A 113 1.96 -33.30 10.00
CA PRO A 113 2.72 -34.30 9.25
C PRO A 113 4.17 -33.87 9.00
N LEU A 114 5.11 -34.81 9.01
CA LEU A 114 6.54 -34.52 8.81
C LEU A 114 6.83 -33.84 7.46
N ILE A 115 6.09 -34.20 6.40
CA ILE A 115 6.21 -33.55 5.08
C ILE A 115 5.87 -32.06 5.14
N VAL A 116 4.82 -31.70 5.89
CA VAL A 116 4.40 -30.31 6.08
C VAL A 116 5.40 -29.55 6.95
N GLN A 117 5.91 -30.19 8.02
CA GLN A 117 6.95 -29.61 8.87
C GLN A 117 8.25 -29.34 8.10
N THR A 118 8.64 -30.25 7.22
CA THR A 118 9.86 -30.10 6.41
C THR A 118 9.70 -28.91 5.45
N ALA A 119 8.62 -28.87 4.68
CA ALA A 119 8.35 -27.78 3.74
C ALA A 119 8.19 -26.42 4.46
N ALA A 120 7.51 -26.39 5.61
CA ALA A 120 7.40 -25.18 6.42
C ALA A 120 8.75 -24.72 6.98
N ASN A 121 9.63 -25.66 7.36
CA ASN A 121 10.99 -25.33 7.79
C ASN A 121 11.84 -24.77 6.64
N ASP A 122 11.69 -25.31 5.42
CA ASP A 122 12.40 -24.80 4.26
C ASP A 122 11.98 -23.37 3.94
N VAL A 123 10.67 -23.08 3.90
CA VAL A 123 10.14 -21.71 3.75
C VAL A 123 10.63 -20.80 4.88
N ARG A 124 10.63 -21.26 6.12
CA ARG A 124 11.09 -20.45 7.26
C ARG A 124 12.58 -20.11 7.13
N SER A 125 13.41 -21.11 6.89
CA SER A 125 14.87 -20.99 6.96
C SER A 125 15.47 -20.32 5.72
N THR A 126 14.99 -20.66 4.53
CA THR A 126 15.58 -20.21 3.26
C THR A 126 14.89 -19.00 2.66
N LEU A 127 13.62 -18.74 3.02
CA LEU A 127 12.84 -17.67 2.42
C LEU A 127 12.52 -16.57 3.43
N ARG A 128 11.72 -16.85 4.45
CA ARG A 128 11.22 -15.82 5.38
C ARG A 128 12.35 -15.19 6.19
N ASN A 129 13.31 -15.98 6.66
CA ASN A 129 14.43 -15.45 7.45
C ASN A 129 15.34 -14.53 6.61
N GLU A 130 15.70 -14.93 5.40
CA GLU A 130 16.47 -14.08 4.48
C GLU A 130 15.69 -12.82 4.08
N TRP A 131 14.36 -12.93 3.90
CA TRP A 131 13.51 -11.78 3.64
C TRP A 131 13.52 -10.79 4.81
N ALA A 132 13.43 -11.27 6.05
CA ALA A 132 13.47 -10.44 7.25
C ALA A 132 14.87 -9.82 7.50
N HIS A 133 15.94 -10.52 7.12
CA HIS A 133 17.32 -10.03 7.17
C HIS A 133 17.71 -9.41 5.83
N CYS A 134 17.09 -8.27 5.55
CA CYS A 134 17.10 -7.66 4.23
C CYS A 134 18.51 -7.41 3.68
N ASN A 135 18.91 -8.21 2.70
CA ASN A 135 20.07 -8.02 1.86
C ASN A 135 19.63 -7.99 0.39
N PHE A 136 19.40 -6.81 -0.18
CA PHE A 136 18.87 -6.68 -1.54
C PHE A 136 19.75 -7.34 -2.62
N LEU A 137 21.04 -7.55 -2.39
CA LEU A 137 21.93 -8.14 -3.40
C LEU A 137 21.61 -9.61 -3.70
N VAL A 138 20.95 -10.33 -2.77
CA VAL A 138 20.61 -11.75 -2.97
C VAL A 138 19.28 -11.95 -3.70
N TRP A 139 18.49 -10.90 -3.89
CA TRP A 139 17.16 -10.97 -4.52
C TRP A 139 17.24 -10.79 -6.03
N ASP A 140 18.08 -11.61 -6.68
CA ASP A 140 18.12 -11.71 -8.13
C ASP A 140 16.93 -12.50 -8.70
N ASP A 141 16.87 -12.67 -10.02
CA ASP A 141 15.79 -13.42 -10.68
C ASP A 141 15.73 -14.89 -10.23
N VAL A 142 16.87 -15.52 -9.96
CA VAL A 142 16.93 -16.92 -9.54
C VAL A 142 16.34 -17.08 -8.15
N LYS A 143 16.78 -16.26 -7.18
CA LYS A 143 16.26 -16.27 -5.82
C LYS A 143 14.78 -15.92 -5.80
N TYR A 144 14.35 -14.97 -6.62
CA TYR A 144 12.95 -14.57 -6.73
C TYR A 144 12.06 -15.74 -7.17
N VAL A 145 12.42 -16.43 -8.26
CA VAL A 145 11.65 -17.58 -8.77
C VAL A 145 11.64 -18.72 -7.75
N GLN A 146 12.79 -19.05 -7.17
CA GLN A 146 12.89 -20.10 -6.14
C GLN A 146 12.04 -19.78 -4.91
N SER A 147 12.02 -18.53 -4.48
CA SER A 147 11.22 -18.07 -3.34
C SER A 147 9.73 -18.26 -3.58
N LEU A 148 9.24 -17.89 -4.77
CA LEU A 148 7.83 -18.09 -5.12
C LEU A 148 7.50 -19.57 -5.32
N GLN A 149 8.45 -20.39 -5.75
CA GLN A 149 8.26 -21.85 -5.85
C GLN A 149 8.13 -22.49 -4.47
N LEU A 150 8.92 -22.08 -3.48
CA LEU A 150 8.81 -22.57 -2.10
C LEU A 150 7.43 -22.27 -1.49
N ILE A 151 6.86 -21.09 -1.78
CA ILE A 151 5.49 -20.75 -1.34
C ILE A 151 4.47 -21.67 -2.04
N GLU A 152 4.61 -21.86 -3.35
CA GLU A 152 3.73 -22.72 -4.16
C GLU A 152 3.74 -24.18 -3.68
N ASP A 153 4.93 -24.75 -3.50
CA ASP A 153 5.12 -26.13 -3.03
C ASP A 153 4.50 -26.33 -1.65
N LEU A 154 4.69 -25.37 -0.73
CA LEU A 154 4.08 -25.44 0.58
C LEU A 154 2.55 -25.42 0.47
N ILE A 155 1.95 -24.52 -0.33
CA ILE A 155 0.49 -24.45 -0.52
C ILE A 155 -0.07 -25.80 -1.00
N TYR A 156 0.58 -26.45 -1.98
CA TYR A 156 0.18 -27.78 -2.43
C TYR A 156 0.30 -28.84 -1.34
N ILE A 157 1.37 -28.79 -0.54
CA ILE A 157 1.60 -29.73 0.58
C ILE A 157 0.58 -29.53 1.71
N LEU A 158 0.05 -28.32 1.91
CA LEU A 158 -1.02 -28.07 2.88
C LEU A 158 -2.32 -28.80 2.51
N ASN A 159 -2.51 -29.17 1.23
CA ASN A 159 -3.67 -29.89 0.73
C ASN A 159 -4.99 -29.22 1.18
N LEU A 160 -5.10 -27.92 0.89
CA LEU A 160 -6.28 -27.12 1.20
C LEU A 160 -7.47 -27.58 0.36
N ASN A 161 -8.66 -27.05 0.64
CA ASN A 161 -9.78 -27.31 -0.27
C ASN A 161 -9.49 -26.68 -1.65
N ALA A 162 -10.09 -27.24 -2.69
CA ALA A 162 -9.82 -26.85 -4.07
C ALA A 162 -10.12 -25.37 -4.39
N ALA A 163 -11.04 -24.73 -3.66
CA ALA A 163 -11.38 -23.32 -3.87
C ALA A 163 -10.27 -22.42 -3.30
N ASP A 164 -9.86 -22.65 -2.06
CA ASP A 164 -8.81 -21.89 -1.38
C ASP A 164 -7.46 -22.08 -2.07
N GLU A 165 -7.09 -23.34 -2.40
CA GLU A 165 -5.84 -23.62 -3.12
C GLU A 165 -5.80 -22.89 -4.47
N LYS A 166 -6.87 -22.99 -5.27
CA LYS A 166 -6.96 -22.32 -6.57
C LYS A 166 -6.87 -20.80 -6.43
N GLN A 167 -7.47 -20.23 -5.40
CA GLN A 167 -7.39 -18.80 -5.13
C GLN A 167 -5.96 -18.38 -4.80
N MET A 168 -5.31 -19.07 -3.85
CA MET A 168 -3.96 -18.73 -3.39
C MET A 168 -2.92 -18.91 -4.50
N ILE A 169 -2.98 -20.01 -5.24
CA ILE A 169 -2.10 -20.25 -6.40
C ILE A 169 -2.37 -19.22 -7.51
N GLY A 170 -3.64 -18.88 -7.77
CA GLY A 170 -3.99 -17.86 -8.75
C GLY A 170 -3.37 -16.50 -8.45
N GLU A 171 -3.48 -16.02 -7.22
CA GLU A 171 -2.84 -14.76 -6.79
C GLU A 171 -1.32 -14.86 -6.81
N LEU A 172 -0.74 -16.00 -6.39
CA LEU A 172 0.71 -16.21 -6.45
C LEU A 172 1.24 -16.13 -7.87
N GLN A 173 0.56 -16.75 -8.84
CA GLN A 173 0.93 -16.71 -10.25
C GLN A 173 0.77 -15.31 -10.86
N LYS A 174 -0.23 -14.54 -10.39
CA LYS A 174 -0.40 -13.13 -10.78
C LYS A 174 0.76 -12.27 -10.28
N TRP A 175 1.18 -12.43 -9.02
CA TRP A 175 2.35 -11.73 -8.47
C TRP A 175 3.65 -12.20 -9.13
N ARG A 176 3.81 -13.50 -9.42
CA ARG A 176 4.96 -14.05 -10.14
C ARG A 176 5.15 -13.36 -11.49
N LYS A 177 4.08 -13.21 -12.27
CA LYS A 177 4.12 -12.64 -13.62
C LYS A 177 4.23 -11.13 -13.66
N ASN A 178 3.51 -10.44 -12.76
CA ASN A 178 3.30 -8.99 -12.88
C ASN A 178 3.87 -8.18 -11.71
N GLY A 179 4.39 -8.82 -10.65
CA GLY A 179 4.69 -8.15 -9.40
C GLY A 179 5.73 -7.04 -9.51
N THR A 180 6.78 -7.23 -10.30
CA THR A 180 7.79 -6.19 -10.54
C THR A 180 7.22 -5.00 -11.31
N SER A 181 6.34 -5.26 -12.28
CA SER A 181 5.61 -4.23 -13.03
C SER A 181 4.59 -3.48 -12.16
N PHE A 182 3.93 -4.15 -11.22
CA PHE A 182 3.02 -3.49 -10.27
C PHE A 182 3.74 -2.50 -9.35
N LEU A 183 5.00 -2.79 -9.02
CA LEU A 183 5.86 -1.91 -8.21
C LEU A 183 6.63 -0.89 -9.05
N GLN A 184 6.48 -0.93 -10.37
CA GLN A 184 6.99 0.11 -11.23
C GLN A 184 6.10 1.33 -11.00
N GLY A 185 6.61 2.27 -10.20
CA GLY A 185 5.94 3.56 -10.04
C GLY A 185 5.68 4.12 -11.42
N TYR A 186 4.42 4.41 -11.75
CA TYR A 186 4.14 5.32 -12.85
C TYR A 186 4.75 6.64 -12.43
N THR A 187 5.97 6.92 -12.87
CA THR A 187 6.43 8.30 -12.95
C THR A 187 5.43 8.96 -13.86
N ILE A 188 4.60 9.87 -13.34
CA ILE A 188 3.79 10.75 -14.17
C ILE A 188 4.78 11.34 -15.16
N SER A 189 4.66 10.98 -16.44
CA SER A 189 5.72 11.31 -17.40
C SER A 189 5.90 12.81 -17.41
N PHE A 190 7.13 13.27 -17.60
CA PHE A 190 7.40 14.70 -17.74
C PHE A 190 6.53 15.33 -18.83
N GLU A 191 6.20 14.56 -19.89
CA GLU A 191 5.25 14.96 -20.93
C GLU A 191 3.83 15.18 -20.37
N LEU A 192 3.30 14.25 -19.57
CA LEU A 192 1.96 14.37 -18.98
C LEU A 192 1.89 15.54 -17.98
N VAL A 193 2.94 15.75 -17.17
CA VAL A 193 3.03 16.92 -16.28
C VAL A 193 3.07 18.22 -17.08
N ASN A 194 3.82 18.26 -18.18
CA ASN A 194 3.86 19.44 -19.06
C ASN A 194 2.53 19.69 -19.76
N GLU A 195 1.84 18.64 -20.20
CA GLU A 195 0.52 18.74 -20.82
C GLU A 195 -0.51 19.30 -19.83
N ILE A 196 -0.53 18.77 -18.60
CA ILE A 196 -1.38 19.29 -17.52
C ILE A 196 -1.04 20.75 -17.21
N ARG A 197 0.26 21.10 -17.17
CA ARG A 197 0.70 22.49 -16.95
C ARG A 197 0.21 23.43 -18.04
N GLN A 198 0.33 23.04 -19.31
CA GLN A 198 -0.15 23.86 -20.44
C GLN A 198 -1.68 24.04 -20.37
N LYS A 199 -2.42 22.97 -20.08
CA LYS A 199 -3.88 23.05 -19.93
C LYS A 199 -4.30 23.95 -18.77
N LEU A 200 -3.59 23.88 -17.63
CA LEU A 200 -3.84 24.78 -16.50
C LEU A 200 -3.53 26.24 -16.84
N GLN A 201 -2.45 26.51 -17.58
CA GLN A 201 -2.08 27.87 -17.99
C GLN A 201 -3.18 28.52 -18.85
N VAL A 202 -3.69 27.79 -19.85
CA VAL A 202 -4.80 28.25 -20.69
C VAL A 202 -6.05 28.53 -19.87
N LEU A 203 -6.33 27.69 -18.87
CA LEU A 203 -7.48 27.86 -17.99
C LEU A 203 -7.36 29.12 -17.11
N VAL A 204 -6.16 29.40 -16.60
CA VAL A 204 -5.85 30.60 -15.82
C VAL A 204 -6.06 31.86 -16.65
N GLU A 205 -5.54 31.88 -17.88
CA GLU A 205 -5.72 33.01 -18.81
C GLU A 205 -7.21 33.25 -19.12
N TYR A 206 -7.98 32.19 -19.34
CA TYR A 206 -9.41 32.29 -19.56
C TYR A 206 -10.16 32.83 -18.33
N ALA A 207 -9.80 32.38 -17.13
CA ALA A 207 -10.39 32.85 -15.88
C ALA A 207 -10.10 34.33 -15.62
N GLU A 208 -8.89 34.81 -15.94
CA GLU A 208 -8.54 36.23 -15.84
C GLU A 208 -9.39 37.11 -16.76
N VAL A 209 -9.64 36.65 -18.00
CA VAL A 209 -10.48 37.38 -18.96
C VAL A 209 -11.92 37.49 -18.45
N ILE A 210 -12.47 36.40 -17.92
CA ILE A 210 -13.81 36.41 -17.32
C ILE A 210 -13.86 37.36 -16.14
N SER A 211 -12.87 37.30 -15.23
CA SER A 211 -12.82 38.18 -14.06
C SER A 211 -12.82 39.65 -14.47
N LYS A 212 -11.94 40.04 -15.39
CA LYS A 212 -11.86 41.43 -15.88
C LYS A 212 -13.16 41.88 -16.53
N THR A 213 -13.80 40.99 -17.29
CA THR A 213 -15.08 41.30 -17.95
C THR A 213 -16.19 41.49 -16.92
N ALA A 214 -16.25 40.62 -15.91
CA ALA A 214 -17.21 40.75 -14.82
C ALA A 214 -17.03 42.07 -14.05
N ASP A 215 -15.79 42.44 -13.72
CA ASP A 215 -15.50 43.71 -13.04
C ASP A 215 -15.96 44.93 -13.84
N ILE A 216 -15.76 44.91 -15.17
CA ILE A 216 -16.22 45.97 -16.07
C ILE A 216 -17.76 46.05 -16.08
N GLU A 217 -18.45 44.92 -16.24
CA GLU A 217 -19.91 44.90 -16.28
C GLU A 217 -20.53 45.29 -14.93
N PHE A 218 -19.96 44.85 -13.81
CA PHE A 218 -20.37 45.30 -12.48
C PHE A 218 -20.16 46.80 -12.29
N GLY A 219 -19.05 47.36 -12.80
CA GLY A 219 -18.80 48.80 -12.80
C GLY A 219 -19.87 49.59 -13.55
N LYS A 220 -20.22 49.17 -14.77
CA LYS A 220 -21.29 49.80 -15.57
C LYS A 220 -22.65 49.76 -14.85
N VAL A 221 -23.00 48.61 -14.27
CA VAL A 221 -24.25 48.46 -13.52
C VAL A 221 -24.26 49.35 -12.28
N HIS A 222 -23.12 49.48 -11.58
CA HIS A 222 -22.99 50.35 -10.43
C HIS A 222 -23.19 51.83 -10.80
N GLU A 223 -22.54 52.30 -11.88
CA GLU A 223 -22.72 53.68 -12.39
C GLU A 223 -24.19 53.96 -12.74
N LEU A 224 -24.86 53.06 -13.46
CA LEU A 224 -26.27 53.21 -13.81
C LEU A 224 -27.18 53.29 -12.58
N LEU A 225 -26.92 52.50 -11.54
CA LEU A 225 -27.69 52.54 -10.29
C LEU A 225 -27.47 53.85 -9.52
N VAL A 226 -26.24 54.37 -9.51
CA VAL A 226 -25.93 55.67 -8.88
C VAL A 226 -26.63 56.81 -9.62
N ASP A 227 -26.63 56.81 -10.96
CA ASP A 227 -27.32 57.83 -11.76
C ASP A 227 -28.85 57.81 -11.57
N VAL A 228 -29.45 56.62 -11.43
CA VAL A 228 -30.89 56.49 -11.14
C VAL A 228 -31.22 56.97 -9.72
N ALA A 229 -30.36 56.69 -8.74
CA ALA A 229 -30.56 57.10 -7.36
C ALA A 229 -30.32 58.61 -7.12
N GLY A 230 -29.47 59.25 -7.93
CA GLY A 230 -29.19 60.69 -7.84
C GLY A 230 -30.22 61.58 -8.55
N ASN A 231 -31.04 61.02 -9.45
CA ASN A 231 -32.08 61.71 -10.19
C ASN A 231 -33.51 61.53 -9.60
N ALA A 232 -33.63 60.88 -8.44
CA ALA A 232 -34.87 60.69 -7.68
C ALA A 232 -34.92 61.60 -6.45
#